data_AF-A0A7X3YUA4-F1
#
_entry.id   AF-A0A7X3YUA4-F1
#
_cell.length_a   1.000
_cell.length_b   1.000
_cell.length_c   1.000
_cell.angle_alpha   90.00
_cell.angle_beta   90.00
_cell.angle_gamma   90.00
#
_symmetry.space_group_name_H-M   'P 1'
#
loop_
_entity.id
_entity.type
_entity.pdbx_description
1 polymer ?
#
loop_
_entity_poly.entity_id
_entity_poly.type
_entity_poly.pdbx_seq_one_letter_code
_entity_poly.pdbx_strand_id
1 'polypeptide(L)'
;MKRKLHPIAGVLALLIIVAFWVSTVGSELFGTEDDIRTVKLMIPWGFLVLIPSLALAGGTGHVLGRGRTDRLVARKGKRMPFIAANGIVILIPASLFLAYKADAYAFDTTFYAVQVLELVMGALNIALLGLNLVDGLRLTGRVVQTGR
;
A
#
# COMPACT_ATOMS: atom_id res chain seq x y z
N MET A 1 25.08 1.42 1.35
CA MET A 1 23.98 0.43 1.50
C MET A 1 22.58 1.07 1.39
N LYS A 2 22.29 2.19 2.07
CA LYS A 2 20.97 2.87 2.07
C LYS A 2 20.38 3.18 0.67
N ARG A 3 21.22 3.50 -0.32
CA ARG A 3 20.80 3.79 -1.72
C ARG A 3 20.23 2.57 -2.48
N LYS A 4 20.56 1.34 -2.09
CA LYS A 4 20.03 0.10 -2.71
C LYS A 4 18.86 -0.49 -1.92
N LEU A 5 18.89 -0.41 -0.58
CA LEU A 5 17.79 -0.88 0.27
C LEU A 5 16.50 -0.07 0.10
N HIS A 6 16.61 1.26 -0.08
CA HIS A 6 15.44 2.14 -0.23
C HIS A 6 14.50 1.74 -1.39
N PRO A 7 14.98 1.59 -2.65
CA PRO A 7 14.10 1.21 -3.75
C PRO A 7 13.55 -0.21 -3.63
N ILE A 8 14.31 -1.16 -3.08
CA ILE A 8 13.85 -2.54 -2.90
C ILE A 8 12.69 -2.60 -1.91
N ALA A 9 12.81 -1.94 -0.75
CA ALA A 9 11.75 -1.92 0.26
C ALA A 9 10.47 -1.24 -0.27
N GLY A 10 10.62 -0.14 -1.03
CA GLY A 10 9.48 0.56 -1.63
C GLY A 10 8.76 -0.26 -2.70
N VAL A 11 9.50 -0.95 -3.57
CA VAL A 11 8.93 -1.84 -4.59
C VAL A 11 8.27 -3.05 -3.93
N LEU A 12 8.92 -3.66 -2.93
CA LEU A 12 8.35 -4.79 -2.19
C LEU A 12 7.02 -4.40 -1.54
N ALA A 13 6.96 -3.25 -0.87
CA ALA A 13 5.72 -2.75 -0.28
C ALA A 13 4.61 -2.54 -1.34
N LEU A 14 4.95 -1.95 -2.50
CA LEU A 14 3.98 -1.78 -3.58
C LEU A 14 3.44 -3.12 -4.09
N LEU A 15 4.32 -4.10 -4.32
CA LEU A 15 3.93 -5.42 -4.80
C LEU A 15 3.01 -6.14 -3.81
N ILE A 16 3.30 -6.05 -2.51
CA ILE A 16 2.45 -6.66 -1.47
C ILE A 16 1.06 -6.02 -1.45
N ILE A 17 0.97 -4.68 -1.51
CA ILE A 17 -0.33 -3.98 -1.51
C ILE A 17 -1.12 -4.34 -2.77
N VAL A 18 -0.47 -4.36 -3.94
CA VAL A 18 -1.11 -4.76 -5.20
C VAL A 18 -1.59 -6.21 -5.13
N ALA A 19 -0.79 -7.12 -4.56
CA ALA A 19 -1.18 -8.51 -4.38
C ALA A 19 -2.43 -8.63 -3.48
N PHE A 20 -2.49 -7.94 -2.33
CA PHE A 20 -3.69 -7.95 -1.48
C PHE A 20 -4.93 -7.45 -2.21
N TRP A 21 -4.78 -6.35 -2.95
CA TRP A 21 -5.88 -5.74 -3.67
C TRP A 21 -6.39 -6.65 -4.80
N VAL A 22 -5.49 -7.20 -5.62
CA VAL A 22 -5.84 -8.11 -6.72
C VAL A 22 -6.42 -9.41 -6.19
N SER A 23 -5.84 -9.99 -5.14
CA SER A 23 -6.38 -11.20 -4.51
C SER A 23 -7.78 -10.98 -3.97
N THR A 24 -8.03 -9.82 -3.34
CA THR A 24 -9.37 -9.46 -2.84
C THR A 24 -10.36 -9.30 -3.99
N VAL A 25 -10.03 -8.52 -5.02
CA VAL A 25 -10.93 -8.34 -6.17
C VAL A 25 -11.15 -9.67 -6.90
N GLY A 26 -10.12 -10.48 -7.05
CA GLY A 26 -10.20 -11.79 -7.67
C GLY A 26 -11.14 -12.74 -6.91
N SER A 27 -11.00 -12.83 -5.58
CA SER A 27 -11.89 -13.67 -4.77
C SER A 27 -13.33 -13.19 -4.77
N GLU A 28 -13.56 -11.88 -4.76
CA GLU A 28 -14.92 -11.30 -4.77
C GLU A 28 -15.63 -11.44 -6.12
N LEU A 29 -14.89 -11.38 -7.24
CA LEU A 29 -15.48 -11.47 -8.58
C LEU A 29 -15.64 -12.90 -9.10
N PHE A 30 -14.74 -13.80 -8.70
CA PHE A 30 -14.64 -15.14 -9.31
C PHE A 30 -14.57 -16.29 -8.29
N GLY A 31 -14.39 -15.98 -7.00
CA GLY A 31 -14.22 -16.97 -5.95
C GLY A 31 -15.51 -17.34 -5.23
N THR A 32 -15.38 -18.28 -4.30
CA THR A 32 -16.39 -18.67 -3.34
C THR A 32 -16.25 -17.88 -2.04
N GLU A 33 -17.24 -18.00 -1.14
CA GLU A 33 -17.13 -17.44 0.21
C GLU A 33 -15.92 -17.98 0.99
N ASP A 34 -15.53 -19.25 0.76
CA ASP A 34 -14.33 -19.84 1.35
C ASP A 34 -13.04 -19.20 0.81
N ASP A 35 -13.01 -18.85 -0.48
CA ASP A 35 -11.88 -18.13 -1.08
C ASP A 35 -11.77 -16.72 -0.50
N ILE A 36 -12.89 -15.99 -0.38
CA ILE A 36 -12.94 -14.67 0.23
C ILE A 36 -12.44 -14.75 1.67
N ARG A 37 -12.95 -15.70 2.47
CA ARG A 37 -12.52 -15.94 3.85
C ARG A 37 -11.02 -16.18 3.92
N THR A 38 -10.50 -17.06 3.06
CA THR A 38 -9.06 -17.36 3.01
C THR A 38 -8.24 -16.10 2.73
N VAL A 39 -8.62 -15.30 1.73
CA VAL A 39 -7.93 -14.06 1.40
C VAL A 39 -7.97 -13.07 2.58
N LYS A 40 -9.13 -12.86 3.20
CA LYS A 40 -9.29 -11.93 4.32
C LYS A 40 -8.51 -12.35 5.57
N LEU A 41 -8.40 -13.64 5.84
CA LEU A 41 -7.58 -14.17 6.94
C LEU A 41 -6.07 -14.08 6.67
N MET A 42 -5.65 -14.15 5.40
CA MET A 42 -4.23 -14.09 5.03
C MET A 42 -3.65 -12.66 4.99
N ILE A 43 -4.47 -11.64 4.70
CA ILE A 43 -4.01 -10.25 4.62
C ILE A 43 -3.33 -9.77 5.93
N PRO A 44 -3.90 -10.00 7.14
CA PRO A 44 -3.25 -9.63 8.39
C PRO A 44 -1.86 -10.24 8.59
N TRP A 45 -1.65 -11.50 8.17
CA TRP A 45 -0.32 -12.12 8.23
C TRP A 45 0.67 -11.42 7.30
N GLY A 46 0.20 -10.97 6.14
CA GLY A 46 1.00 -10.18 5.23
C GLY A 46 1.40 -8.80 5.78
N PHE A 47 0.69 -8.24 6.76
CA PHE A 47 1.09 -7.00 7.43
C PHE A 47 2.43 -7.11 8.16
N LEU A 48 2.80 -8.30 8.64
CA LEU A 48 4.09 -8.56 9.29
C LEU A 48 5.28 -8.28 8.37
N VAL A 49 5.08 -8.39 7.05
CA VAL A 49 6.10 -8.08 6.04
C VAL A 49 5.90 -6.67 5.48
N LEU A 50 4.65 -6.28 5.25
CA LEU A 50 4.31 -4.98 4.66
C LEU A 50 4.72 -3.80 5.56
N ILE A 51 4.39 -3.84 6.84
CA ILE A 51 4.63 -2.73 7.78
C ILE A 51 6.13 -2.45 7.90
N PRO A 52 7.01 -3.45 8.15
CA PRO A 52 8.45 -3.21 8.14
C PRO A 52 8.96 -2.70 6.79
N SER A 53 8.45 -3.22 5.67
CA SER A 53 8.84 -2.78 4.33
C SER A 53 8.52 -1.29 4.10
N LEU A 54 7.32 -0.85 4.47
CA LEU A 54 6.90 0.55 4.41
C LEU A 54 7.69 1.43 5.38
N ALA A 55 7.93 0.97 6.61
CA ALA A 55 8.72 1.70 7.59
C ALA A 55 10.17 1.91 7.12
N LEU A 56 10.79 0.86 6.55
CA LEU A 56 12.12 0.94 5.95
C LEU A 56 12.12 1.87 4.73
N ALA A 57 11.16 1.73 3.82
CA ALA A 57 11.06 2.58 2.63
C ALA A 57 10.87 4.06 3.00
N GLY A 58 9.93 4.35 3.90
CA GLY A 58 9.63 5.70 4.39
C GLY A 58 10.79 6.31 5.17
N GLY A 59 11.32 5.58 6.15
CA GLY A 59 12.41 6.04 7.00
C GLY A 59 13.71 6.29 6.22
N THR A 60 14.11 5.35 5.35
CA THR A 60 15.30 5.54 4.50
C THR A 60 15.09 6.67 3.47
N GLY A 61 13.88 6.80 2.94
CA GLY A 61 13.53 7.87 2.00
C GLY A 61 13.57 9.26 2.63
N HIS A 62 13.08 9.39 3.86
CA HIS A 62 13.12 10.63 4.62
C HIS A 62 14.58 11.06 4.91
N VAL A 63 15.44 10.11 5.32
CA VAL A 63 16.86 10.39 5.54
C VAL A 63 17.58 10.78 4.26
N LEU A 64 17.29 10.12 3.13
CA LEU A 64 17.90 10.42 1.82
C LEU A 64 17.45 11.78 1.24
N GLY A 65 16.25 12.25 1.57
CA GLY A 65 15.72 13.54 1.15
C GLY A 65 16.10 14.71 2.06
N ARG A 66 16.69 14.44 3.24
CA ARG A 66 17.00 15.46 4.24
C ARG A 66 18.03 16.45 3.68
N GLY A 67 17.69 17.75 3.68
CA GLY A 67 18.52 18.82 3.14
C GLY A 67 18.42 19.05 1.62
N ARG A 68 17.61 18.27 0.89
CA ARG A 68 17.32 18.51 -0.53
C ARG A 68 16.06 19.34 -0.69
N THR A 69 16.13 20.41 -1.47
CA THR A 69 15.01 21.33 -1.76
C THR A 69 14.36 21.09 -3.14
N ASP A 70 14.81 20.06 -3.86
CA ASP A 70 14.27 19.69 -5.18
C ASP A 70 12.74 19.53 -5.13
N ARG A 71 12.02 20.15 -6.08
CA ARG A 71 10.55 20.08 -6.20
C ARG A 71 10.00 18.65 -6.14
N LEU A 72 10.72 17.69 -6.72
CA LEU A 72 10.34 16.27 -6.73
C LEU A 72 10.49 15.61 -5.35
N VAL A 73 11.53 15.96 -4.57
CA VAL A 73 11.72 15.48 -3.20
C VAL A 73 10.61 16.02 -2.28
N ALA A 74 10.26 17.30 -2.43
CA ALA A 74 9.17 17.93 -1.67
C ALA A 74 7.80 17.30 -1.98
N ARG A 75 7.49 17.03 -3.26
CA ARG A 75 6.24 16.36 -3.67
C ARG A 75 6.14 14.94 -3.12
N LYS A 76 7.21 14.14 -3.24
CA LYS A 76 7.27 12.78 -2.70
C LYS A 76 7.13 12.77 -1.18
N GLY A 77 7.83 13.68 -0.50
CA GLY A 77 7.77 13.85 0.94
C GLY A 77 6.36 14.19 1.43
N LYS A 78 5.63 15.06 0.73
CA LYS A 78 4.27 15.45 1.12
C LYS A 78 3.25 14.33 0.99
N ARG A 79 3.40 13.40 0.03
CA ARG A 79 2.49 12.26 -0.17
C ARG A 79 2.67 11.16 0.87
N MET A 80 3.88 10.99 1.40
CA MET A 80 4.22 9.84 2.25
C MET A 80 3.43 9.77 3.57
N PRO A 81 3.18 10.89 4.29
CA PRO A 81 2.29 10.90 5.44
C PRO A 81 0.85 10.51 5.11
N PHE A 82 0.30 10.93 3.97
CA PHE A 82 -1.06 10.56 3.57
C PHE A 82 -1.17 9.06 3.28
N ILE A 83 -0.18 8.48 2.60
CA ILE A 83 -0.10 7.03 2.35
C ILE A 83 -0.06 6.25 3.67
N ALA A 84 0.81 6.69 4.60
CA ALA A 84 0.94 6.04 5.89
C ALA A 84 -0.32 6.17 6.74
N ALA A 85 -0.92 7.38 6.79
CA ALA A 85 -2.15 7.63 7.53
C ALA A 85 -3.33 6.81 6.98
N ASN A 86 -3.50 6.78 5.65
CA ASN A 86 -4.51 5.93 5.01
C ASN A 86 -4.31 4.45 5.37
N GLY A 87 -3.08 3.96 5.27
CA GLY A 87 -2.71 2.60 5.67
C GLY A 87 -3.08 2.26 7.12
N ILE A 88 -2.65 3.10 8.06
CA ILE A 88 -2.76 2.83 9.50
C ILE A 88 -4.17 3.09 10.03
N VAL A 89 -4.81 4.18 9.62
CA VAL A 89 -6.08 4.63 10.20
C VAL A 89 -7.27 3.97 9.51
N ILE A 90 -7.14 3.62 8.22
CA ILE A 90 -8.28 3.14 7.43
C ILE A 90 -8.07 1.68 7.02
N LEU A 91 -7.02 1.38 6.26
CA LEU A 91 -6.85 0.06 5.65
C LEU A 91 -6.62 -1.05 6.68
N ILE A 92 -5.70 -0.87 7.63
CA ILE A 92 -5.40 -1.90 8.64
C ILE A 92 -6.65 -2.23 9.47
N PRO A 93 -7.37 -1.26 10.07
CA PRO A 93 -8.59 -1.55 10.82
C PRO A 93 -9.68 -2.20 9.95
N ALA A 94 -9.87 -1.71 8.71
CA ALA A 94 -10.84 -2.29 7.79
C ALA A 94 -10.50 -3.76 7.46
N SER A 95 -9.24 -4.07 7.13
CA SER A 95 -8.82 -5.44 6.84
C SER A 95 -8.97 -6.38 8.04
N LEU A 96 -8.67 -5.92 9.25
CA LEU A 96 -8.86 -6.71 10.48
C LEU A 96 -10.35 -6.97 10.75
N PHE A 97 -11.20 -5.96 10.58
CA PHE A 97 -12.64 -6.11 10.70
C PHE A 97 -13.20 -7.10 9.67
N LEU A 98 -12.78 -6.99 8.41
CA LEU A 98 -13.19 -7.90 7.35
C LEU A 98 -12.70 -9.33 7.62
N ALA A 99 -11.48 -9.50 8.12
CA ALA A 99 -10.97 -10.81 8.53
C ALA A 99 -11.82 -11.44 9.63
N TYR A 100 -12.15 -10.67 10.68
CA TYR A 100 -13.02 -11.13 11.77
C TYR A 100 -14.41 -11.56 11.26
N LYS A 101 -15.02 -10.77 10.37
CA LYS A 101 -16.34 -11.10 9.81
C LYS A 101 -16.30 -12.30 8.87
N ALA A 102 -15.30 -12.36 8.00
CA ALA A 102 -15.15 -13.47 7.07
C ALA A 102 -14.84 -14.78 7.82
N ASP A 103 -14.10 -14.73 8.93
CA ASP A 103 -13.85 -15.90 9.77
C ASP A 103 -15.15 -16.54 10.26
N ALA A 104 -16.11 -15.69 10.65
CA ALA A 104 -17.44 -16.07 11.09
C ALA A 104 -18.45 -16.31 9.95
N TYR A 105 -18.00 -16.34 8.69
CA TYR A 105 -18.86 -16.42 7.50
C TYR A 105 -19.97 -15.36 7.45
N ALA A 106 -19.72 -14.19 8.06
CA ALA A 106 -20.68 -13.10 8.19
C ALA A 106 -20.56 -12.10 7.03
N PHE A 107 -21.01 -12.49 5.84
CA PHE A 107 -21.02 -11.67 4.63
C PHE A 107 -22.30 -10.80 4.52
N ASP A 108 -22.53 -9.96 5.51
CA ASP A 108 -23.70 -9.07 5.53
C ASP A 108 -23.42 -7.67 4.94
N THR A 109 -24.42 -6.80 4.96
CA THR A 109 -24.31 -5.43 4.44
C THR A 109 -23.16 -4.64 5.05
N THR A 110 -22.84 -4.82 6.33
CA THR A 110 -21.72 -4.13 6.97
C THR A 110 -20.38 -4.66 6.46
N PHE A 111 -20.27 -5.98 6.21
CA PHE A 111 -19.08 -6.55 5.55
C PHE A 111 -18.86 -5.87 4.20
N TYR A 112 -19.87 -5.87 3.32
CA TYR A 112 -19.74 -5.30 1.99
C TYR A 112 -19.50 -3.77 1.99
N ALA A 113 -20.09 -3.04 2.94
CA ALA A 113 -19.84 -1.60 3.08
C ALA A 113 -18.36 -1.32 3.42
N VAL A 114 -17.78 -2.05 4.37
CA VAL A 114 -16.36 -1.92 4.72
C VAL A 114 -15.47 -2.47 3.59
N GLN A 115 -15.93 -3.50 2.88
CA GLN A 115 -15.21 -4.09 1.74
C GLN A 115 -15.03 -3.10 0.59
N VAL A 116 -16.10 -2.38 0.22
CA VAL A 116 -16.02 -1.32 -0.79
C VAL A 116 -15.06 -0.22 -0.36
N LEU A 117 -15.13 0.20 0.91
CA LEU A 117 -14.22 1.20 1.46
C LEU A 117 -12.76 0.74 1.41
N GLU A 118 -12.50 -0.51 1.80
CA GLU A 118 -11.16 -1.12 1.76
C GLU A 118 -10.60 -1.14 0.33
N LEU A 119 -11.40 -1.55 -0.66
CA LEU A 119 -10.99 -1.56 -2.07
C LEU A 119 -10.70 -0.16 -2.62
N VAL A 120 -11.56 0.82 -2.33
CA VAL A 120 -11.36 2.21 -2.76
C VAL A 120 -10.10 2.78 -2.13
N MET A 121 -9.93 2.62 -0.82
CA MET A 121 -8.76 3.13 -0.12
C MET A 121 -7.49 2.39 -0.54
N GLY A 122 -7.57 1.11 -0.87
CA GLY A 122 -6.47 0.29 -1.37
C GLY A 122 -6.01 0.79 -2.74
N ALA A 123 -6.94 1.00 -3.67
CA ALA A 123 -6.65 1.56 -5.00
C ALA A 123 -6.03 2.96 -4.91
N LEU A 124 -6.56 3.83 -4.04
CA LEU A 124 -5.97 5.16 -3.79
C LEU A 124 -4.54 5.04 -3.24
N ASN A 125 -4.30 4.10 -2.32
CA ASN A 125 -2.97 3.89 -1.75
C ASN A 125 -1.97 3.39 -2.79
N ILE A 126 -2.37 2.45 -3.64
CA ILE A 126 -1.58 1.94 -4.77
C ILE A 126 -1.22 3.10 -5.73
N ALA A 127 -2.20 3.92 -6.10
CA ALA A 127 -1.99 5.06 -6.99
C ALA A 127 -0.97 6.06 -6.40
N LEU A 128 -1.12 6.42 -5.13
CA LEU A 128 -0.20 7.34 -4.45
C LEU A 128 1.21 6.77 -4.33
N LEU A 129 1.34 5.49 -3.97
CA LEU A 129 2.64 4.82 -3.86
C LEU A 129 3.31 4.65 -5.22
N GLY A 130 2.54 4.33 -6.27
CA GLY A 130 3.00 4.26 -7.65
C GLY A 130 3.53 5.60 -8.16
N LEU A 131 2.80 6.69 -7.94
CA LEU A 131 3.28 8.05 -8.25
C LEU A 131 4.57 8.39 -7.47
N ASN A 132 4.67 8.00 -6.20
CA ASN A 132 5.89 8.17 -5.40
C ASN A 132 7.08 7.35 -5.91
N LEU A 133 6.83 6.17 -6.49
CA LEU A 133 7.86 5.35 -7.13
C LEU A 133 8.35 6.00 -8.42
N VAL A 134 7.45 6.45 -9.28
CA VAL A 134 7.78 7.16 -10.54
C VAL A 134 8.60 8.41 -10.27
N ASP A 135 8.22 9.23 -9.28
CA ASP A 135 9.00 10.40 -8.88
C ASP A 135 10.38 10.01 -8.32
N GLY A 136 10.49 8.86 -7.65
CA GLY A 136 11.76 8.28 -7.23
C GLY A 136 12.67 7.88 -8.40
N LEU A 137 12.11 7.27 -9.45
CA LEU A 137 12.87 6.88 -10.65
C LEU A 137 13.38 8.10 -11.42
N ARG A 138 12.55 9.16 -11.53
CA ARG A 138 12.95 10.45 -12.11
C ARG A 138 14.12 11.10 -11.37
N LEU A 139 14.13 11.04 -10.03
CA LEU A 139 15.24 11.53 -9.21
C LEU A 139 16.56 10.77 -9.41
N THR A 140 16.50 9.52 -9.88
CA THR A 140 17.68 8.69 -10.18
C THR A 140 18.16 8.81 -11.64
N GLY A 141 17.53 9.66 -12.47
CA GLY A 141 17.86 9.82 -13.88
C GLY A 141 17.45 8.62 -14.76
N ARG A 142 16.63 7.70 -14.24
CA ARG A 142 16.19 6.48 -14.95
C ARG A 142 14.94 6.70 -15.81
N VAL A 143 14.29 7.85 -15.70
CA VAL A 143 13.12 8.26 -16.48
C VAL A 143 13.35 9.69 -16.94
N VAL A 144 13.11 9.98 -18.22
CA VAL A 144 13.25 11.31 -18.83
C VAL A 144 12.40 12.33 -18.06
N GLN A 145 13.00 13.44 -17.65
CA GLN A 145 12.28 14.58 -17.06
C GLN A 145 11.55 15.33 -18.16
N THR A 146 10.27 15.02 -18.38
CA THR A 146 9.41 15.85 -19.22
C THR A 146 8.90 17.02 -18.38
N GLY A 147 9.54 18.18 -18.52
CA GLY A 147 9.11 19.45 -17.92
C GLY A 147 10.23 20.22 -17.23
N ARG A 148 10.75 21.23 -17.95
CA ARG A 148 11.53 22.36 -17.40
C ARG A 148 10.63 23.25 -16.55
#